data_AF-T1B5A0-F1
#
_entry.id   AF-T1B5A0-F1
#
_cell.length_a   1.000
_cell.length_b   1.000
_cell.length_c   1.000
_cell.angle_alpha   90.00
_cell.angle_beta   90.00
_cell.angle_gamma   90.00
#
_symmetry.space_group_name_H-M   'P 1'
#
loop_
_entity.id
_entity.type
_entity.pdbx_description
1 polymer ?
#
loop_
_entity_poly.entity_id
_entity_poly.type
_entity_poly.pdbx_seq_one_letter_code
_entity_poly.pdbx_strand_id
1 'polypeptide(L)'
;EDLFEQIQRGETATLNLIVKADVQGSLEAIIESLRKLERPEVKLAFIHRAVGGITENDVVLATASNATIIGFNVRPDRRARELAEANDVEIRNYEIIYKVIEDIESAMVGMLAPEYEEVVTGDAEVREVFRVPRVGAVAGCYVRNGAITRGSKVRFLRDGVVIWKGTI
;
A
#
# COMPACT_ATOMS: atom_id res chain seq x y z
N GLU A 1 10.67 -13.64 20.00
CA GLU A 1 9.60 -12.74 20.48
C GLU A 1 9.44 -11.47 19.63
N ASP A 2 10.45 -11.01 18.88
CA ASP A 2 10.32 -9.83 18.00
C ASP A 2 9.44 -10.01 16.73
N LEU A 3 9.23 -11.24 16.26
CA LEU A 3 8.51 -11.48 15.00
C LEU A 3 6.97 -11.31 15.15
N PHE A 4 6.44 -11.44 16.37
CA PHE A 4 5.00 -11.32 16.63
C PHE A 4 4.57 -9.86 16.89
N GLU A 5 5.47 -9.01 17.39
CA GLU A 5 5.17 -7.58 17.56
C GLU A 5 5.14 -6.82 16.22
N GLN A 6 5.93 -7.24 15.23
CA GLN A 6 5.89 -6.67 13.89
C GLN A 6 4.57 -6.95 13.15
N ILE A 7 3.89 -8.04 13.48
CA ILE A 7 2.62 -8.42 12.84
C ILE A 7 1.40 -7.74 13.52
N GLN A 8 1.50 -7.37 14.81
CA GLN A 8 0.39 -6.73 15.54
C GLN A 8 0.27 -5.22 15.34
N ARG A 9 1.35 -4.54 14.94
CA ARG A 9 1.29 -3.18 14.38
C ARG A 9 1.27 -3.34 12.88
N GLY A 10 0.09 -3.26 12.25
CA GLY A 10 -0.03 -3.31 10.78
C GLY A 10 1.14 -2.57 10.14
N GLU A 11 1.99 -3.30 9.41
CA GLU A 11 3.31 -2.85 9.00
C GLU A 11 3.20 -1.46 8.40
N THR A 12 3.69 -0.45 9.13
CA THR A 12 3.57 0.93 8.68
C THR A 12 4.49 1.07 7.48
N ALA A 13 3.91 1.19 6.29
CA ALA A 13 4.67 1.24 5.07
C ALA A 13 5.53 2.52 5.12
N THR A 14 6.85 2.38 4.96
CA THR A 14 7.76 3.52 5.05
C THR A 14 8.32 3.81 3.66
N LEU A 15 8.10 5.02 3.17
CA LEU A 15 8.67 5.51 1.92
C LEU A 15 9.93 6.31 2.22
N ASN A 16 11.08 5.74 1.88
CA ASN A 16 12.39 6.37 2.07
C ASN A 16 12.67 7.34 0.92
N LEU A 17 13.05 8.57 1.26
CA LEU A 17 13.26 9.66 0.31
C LEU A 17 14.62 10.32 0.51
N ILE A 18 15.30 10.60 -0.59
CA ILE A 18 16.45 11.51 -0.66
C ILE A 18 16.02 12.74 -1.46
N VAL A 19 16.15 13.93 -0.89
CA VAL A 19 15.69 15.18 -1.53
C VAL A 19 16.89 16.09 -1.78
N LYS A 20 17.08 16.46 -3.05
CA LYS A 20 18.11 17.39 -3.51
C LYS A 20 17.43 18.58 -4.19
N ALA A 21 17.84 19.80 -3.85
CA ALA A 21 17.29 21.01 -4.46
C ALA A 21 18.39 21.99 -4.88
N ASP A 22 18.05 22.92 -5.77
CA ASP A 22 18.93 24.00 -6.23
C ASP A 22 19.25 25.01 -5.12
N VAL A 23 18.27 25.33 -4.28
CA VAL A 23 18.39 26.28 -3.18
C VAL A 23 17.72 25.77 -1.90
N GLN A 24 18.17 26.30 -0.76
CA GLN A 24 17.68 25.90 0.57
C GLN A 24 16.17 26.14 0.76
N GLY A 25 15.64 27.26 0.24
CA GLY A 25 14.22 27.60 0.41
C GLY A 25 13.28 26.59 -0.28
N SER A 26 13.63 26.14 -1.49
CA SER A 26 12.90 25.09 -2.19
C SER A 26 12.94 23.76 -1.43
N LEU A 27 14.12 23.39 -0.89
CA LEU A 27 14.29 22.17 -0.11
C LEU A 27 13.36 22.14 1.11
N GLU A 28 13.33 23.23 1.88
CA GLU A 28 12.48 23.36 3.07
C GLU A 28 10.99 23.34 2.70
N ALA A 29 10.58 24.08 1.68
CA ALA A 29 9.19 24.13 1.22
C ALA A 29 8.68 22.75 0.78
N ILE A 30 9.51 21.97 0.08
CA ILE A 30 9.17 20.61 -0.34
C ILE A 30 9.03 19.69 0.88
N ILE A 31 10.00 19.70 1.79
CA ILE A 31 9.97 18.84 2.99
C ILE A 31 8.75 19.16 3.85
N GLU A 32 8.45 20.44 4.08
CA GLU A 32 7.30 20.85 4.86
C GLU A 32 5.99 20.40 4.21
N SER A 33 5.89 20.52 2.88
CA SER A 33 4.71 20.09 2.13
C SER A 33 4.54 18.57 2.16
N LEU A 34 5.62 17.82 2.00
CA LEU A 34 5.60 16.35 2.04
C LEU A 34 5.23 15.83 3.44
N ARG A 35 5.73 16.45 4.51
CA ARG A 35 5.37 16.08 5.89
C ARG A 35 3.87 16.22 6.18
N LYS A 36 3.18 17.16 5.52
CA LYS A 36 1.71 17.31 5.65
C LYS A 36 0.93 16.14 5.04
N LEU A 37 1.58 15.31 4.21
CA LEU A 37 0.98 14.11 3.62
C LEU A 37 1.13 12.86 4.50
N GLU A 38 1.95 12.88 5.56
CA GLU A 38 2.18 11.71 6.43
C GLU A 38 0.86 11.22 7.05
N ARG A 39 0.63 9.91 6.99
CA ARG A 39 -0.54 9.25 7.57
C ARG A 39 -0.09 8.15 8.54
N PRO A 40 -0.95 7.72 9.48
CA PRO A 40 -0.63 6.61 10.38
C PRO A 40 -0.23 5.32 9.65
N GLU A 41 -0.76 5.09 8.45
CA GLU A 41 -0.56 3.88 7.64
C GLU A 41 0.72 3.95 6.77
N VAL A 42 1.12 5.15 6.34
CA VAL A 42 2.29 5.36 5.48
C VAL A 42 3.15 6.52 6.01
N LYS A 43 4.40 6.22 6.37
CA LYS A 43 5.37 7.18 6.88
C LYS A 43 6.37 7.58 5.81
N LEU A 44 6.73 8.87 5.80
CA LEU A 44 7.82 9.38 4.97
C LEU A 44 9.10 9.43 5.80
N ALA A 45 10.20 8.90 5.26
CA ALA A 45 11.51 8.93 5.91
C ALA A 45 12.53 9.64 5.03
N PHE A 46 12.96 10.82 5.47
CA PHE A 46 13.94 11.63 4.73
C PHE A 46 15.37 11.23 5.10
N ILE A 47 15.93 10.25 4.37
CA ILE A 47 17.26 9.68 4.60
C ILE A 47 18.37 10.72 4.40
N HIS A 48 18.24 11.53 3.35
CA HIS A 48 19.17 12.61 3.07
C HIS A 48 18.47 13.82 2.45
N ARG A 49 18.91 15.02 2.83
CA ARG A 49 18.35 16.32 2.43
C ARG A 49 19.51 17.27 2.23
N ALA A 50 19.76 17.71 1.01
CA ALA A 50 20.88 18.59 0.72
C ALA A 50 20.60 19.51 -0.47
N VAL A 51 21.34 20.63 -0.52
CA VAL A 51 21.35 21.54 -1.66
C VAL A 51 22.45 21.10 -2.63
N GLY A 52 22.17 21.15 -3.93
CA GLY A 52 23.09 20.81 -5.01
C GLY A 52 22.64 19.64 -5.87
N GLY A 53 23.43 19.34 -6.90
CA GLY A 53 23.17 18.25 -7.84
C GLY A 53 23.14 16.87 -7.20
N ILE A 54 22.54 15.91 -7.89
CA ILE A 54 22.50 14.51 -7.48
C ILE A 54 23.81 13.83 -7.93
N THR A 55 24.47 13.18 -6.98
CA THR A 55 25.80 12.57 -7.13
C THR A 55 25.75 11.05 -6.97
N GLU A 56 26.83 10.35 -7.34
CA GLU A 56 26.97 8.90 -7.13
C GLU A 56 26.73 8.48 -5.67
N ASN A 57 27.19 9.28 -4.70
CA ASN A 57 27.02 8.98 -3.28
C ASN A 57 25.54 8.97 -2.87
N ASP A 58 24.72 9.86 -3.46
CA ASP A 58 23.28 9.89 -3.22
C ASP A 58 22.62 8.60 -3.73
N VAL A 59 23.09 8.07 -4.87
CA VAL A 59 22.60 6.82 -5.49
C VAL A 59 23.03 5.58 -4.68
N VAL A 60 24.28 5.55 -4.18
CA VAL A 60 24.74 4.48 -3.29
C VAL A 60 23.92 4.45 -2.01
N LEU A 61 23.66 5.63 -1.42
CA LEU A 61 22.83 5.74 -0.23
C LEU A 61 21.39 5.27 -0.52
N ALA A 62 20.82 5.71 -1.64
CA ALA A 62 19.49 5.30 -2.09
C ALA A 62 19.39 3.78 -2.24
N THR A 63 20.38 3.14 -2.85
CA THR A 63 20.45 1.67 -3.03
C THR A 63 20.46 0.96 -1.67
N ALA A 64 21.30 1.43 -0.73
CA ALA A 64 21.42 0.82 0.58
C ALA A 64 20.16 0.97 1.45
N SER A 65 19.42 2.08 1.29
CA SER A 65 18.20 2.37 2.05
C SER A 65 16.89 2.09 1.32
N ASN A 66 16.94 1.57 0.09
CA ASN A 66 15.79 1.46 -0.81
C ASN A 66 14.98 2.78 -0.89
N ALA A 67 15.66 3.89 -1.17
CA ALA A 67 15.07 5.22 -1.20
C ALA A 67 14.90 5.75 -2.62
N THR A 68 13.81 6.47 -2.87
CA THR A 68 13.60 7.22 -4.11
C THR A 68 14.30 8.58 -4.02
N ILE A 69 14.98 8.99 -5.09
CA ILE A 69 15.68 10.27 -5.17
C ILE A 69 14.78 11.30 -5.85
N ILE A 70 14.52 12.42 -5.18
CA ILE A 70 13.80 13.59 -5.69
C ILE A 70 14.80 14.73 -5.92
N GLY A 71 14.92 15.17 -7.17
CA GLY A 71 15.68 16.35 -7.56
C GLY A 71 14.77 17.51 -7.93
N PHE A 72 14.84 18.63 -7.22
CA PHE A 72 14.12 19.87 -7.55
C PHE A 72 15.04 20.90 -8.18
N ASN A 73 14.76 21.30 -9.43
CA ASN A 73 15.61 22.20 -10.23
C ASN A 73 17.08 21.76 -10.35
N VAL A 74 17.36 20.49 -10.11
CA VAL A 74 18.69 19.90 -10.21
C VAL A 74 18.66 18.72 -11.15
N ARG A 75 19.82 18.43 -11.77
CA ARG A 75 20.00 17.27 -12.64
C ARG A 75 21.04 16.33 -12.03
N PRO A 76 20.88 15.01 -12.19
CA PRO A 76 21.93 14.07 -11.85
C PRO A 76 23.11 14.22 -12.81
N ASP A 77 24.32 14.05 -12.28
CA ASP A 77 25.49 13.90 -13.12
C ASP A 77 25.42 12.59 -13.95
N ARG A 78 26.27 12.47 -14.97
CA ARG A 78 26.23 11.32 -15.89
C ARG A 78 26.46 9.99 -15.15
N ARG A 79 27.38 9.98 -14.19
CA ARG A 79 27.75 8.75 -13.48
C ARG A 79 26.68 8.32 -12.50
N ALA A 80 26.03 9.27 -11.81
CA ALA A 80 24.89 9.04 -10.95
C ALA A 80 23.71 8.44 -11.74
N ARG A 81 23.44 8.93 -12.96
CA ARG A 81 22.41 8.35 -13.83
C ARG A 81 22.74 6.91 -14.22
N GLU A 82 23.96 6.66 -14.72
CA GLU A 82 24.41 5.32 -15.11
C GLU A 82 24.36 4.35 -13.92
N LEU A 83 24.76 4.82 -12.73
CA LEU A 83 24.73 4.02 -11.51
C LEU A 83 23.29 3.75 -11.04
N ALA A 84 22.38 4.71 -11.19
CA ALA A 84 20.99 4.55 -10.80
C ALA A 84 20.29 3.54 -11.69
N GLU A 85 20.51 3.60 -13.01
CA GLU A 85 20.01 2.59 -13.96
C GLU A 85 20.57 1.18 -13.66
N ALA A 86 21.85 1.09 -13.26
CA ALA A 86 22.47 -0.19 -12.93
C ALA A 86 21.96 -0.81 -11.62
N ASN A 87 21.53 0.01 -10.65
CA ASN A 87 21.08 -0.43 -9.32
C ASN A 87 19.56 -0.36 -9.14
N ASP A 88 18.80 -0.10 -10.22
CA ASP A 88 17.34 0.07 -10.21
C ASP A 88 16.87 1.14 -9.20
N VAL A 89 17.64 2.22 -9.08
CA VAL A 89 17.31 3.35 -8.21
C VAL A 89 16.50 4.37 -9.00
N GLU A 90 15.31 4.69 -8.51
CA GLU A 90 14.45 5.67 -9.12
C GLU A 90 14.90 7.11 -8.82
N ILE A 91 15.20 7.88 -9.87
CA ILE A 91 15.48 9.31 -9.80
C ILE A 91 14.36 10.07 -10.51
N ARG A 92 13.71 10.98 -9.78
CA ARG A 92 12.66 11.87 -10.31
C ARG A 92 13.07 13.32 -10.22
N ASN A 93 12.99 14.03 -11.35
CA ASN A 93 13.36 15.43 -11.45
C ASN A 93 12.11 16.29 -11.61
N TYR A 94 12.03 17.38 -10.86
CA TYR A 94 10.89 18.28 -10.83
C TYR A 94 11.33 19.73 -10.90
N GLU A 95 10.46 20.56 -11.46
CA GLU A 95 10.61 22.02 -11.49
C GLU A 95 9.44 22.72 -10.76
N ILE A 96 8.40 21.96 -10.38
CA ILE A 96 7.17 22.46 -9.77
C ILE A 96 6.86 21.63 -8.51
N ILE A 97 6.74 22.29 -7.35
CA ILE A 97 6.55 21.63 -6.05
C ILE A 97 5.27 20.80 -6.02
N TYR A 98 4.18 21.30 -6.60
CA TYR A 98 2.90 20.56 -6.65
C TYR A 98 3.00 19.22 -7.36
N LYS A 99 3.89 19.09 -8.35
CA LYS A 99 4.12 17.81 -9.04
C LYS A 99 4.85 16.81 -8.16
N VAL A 100 5.76 17.28 -7.31
CA VAL A 100 6.40 16.42 -6.28
C VAL A 100 5.33 15.87 -5.32
N ILE A 101 4.44 16.74 -4.85
CA ILE A 101 3.39 16.38 -3.89
C ILE A 101 2.44 15.34 -4.51
N GLU A 102 1.94 15.60 -5.72
CA GLU A 102 1.00 14.71 -6.44
C GLU A 102 1.60 13.31 -6.67
N ASP A 103 2.85 13.24 -7.10
CA ASP A 103 3.53 11.98 -7.37
C ASP A 103 3.79 11.18 -6.09
N ILE A 104 4.20 11.86 -5.01
CA ILE A 104 4.45 11.20 -3.72
C ILE A 104 3.15 10.74 -3.08
N GLU A 105 2.08 11.53 -3.14
CA GLU A 105 0.76 11.11 -2.69
C GLU A 105 0.29 9.86 -3.45
N SER A 106 0.47 9.84 -4.78
CA SER A 106 0.13 8.68 -5.61
C SER A 106 0.94 7.44 -5.24
N ALA A 107 2.25 7.59 -4.98
CA ALA A 107 3.10 6.51 -4.52
C ALA A 107 2.64 5.97 -3.14
N MET A 108 2.29 6.86 -2.21
CA MET A 108 1.77 6.48 -0.90
C MET A 108 0.44 5.70 -1.01
N VAL A 109 -0.46 6.11 -1.91
CA VAL A 109 -1.71 5.39 -2.17
C VAL A 109 -1.45 3.99 -2.74
N GLY A 110 -0.47 3.86 -3.64
CA GLY A 110 -0.06 2.56 -4.17
C GLY A 110 0.51 1.59 -3.12
N MET A 111 0.98 2.11 -1.98
CA MET A 111 1.49 1.31 -0.86
C MET A 111 0.40 0.89 0.14
N LEU A 112 -0.81 1.44 0.04
CA LEU A 112 -1.91 1.08 0.93
C LEU A 112 -2.44 -0.30 0.59
N ALA A 113 -2.65 -1.12 1.63
CA ALA A 113 -3.32 -2.40 1.46
C ALA A 113 -4.76 -2.18 0.95
N PRO A 114 -5.24 -2.99 -0.01
CA PRO A 114 -6.61 -2.87 -0.48
C PRO A 114 -7.59 -3.16 0.66
N GLU A 115 -8.58 -2.29 0.83
CA GLU A 115 -9.68 -2.52 1.75
C GLU A 115 -10.68 -3.48 1.09
N TYR A 116 -10.97 -4.61 1.75
CA TYR A 116 -11.93 -5.58 1.25
C TYR A 116 -13.32 -5.26 1.79
N GLU A 117 -14.24 -4.85 0.91
CA GLU A 117 -15.65 -4.70 1.26
C GLU A 117 -16.41 -6.03 1.07
N GLU A 118 -17.02 -6.54 2.15
CA GLU A 118 -17.89 -7.72 2.05
C GLU A 118 -19.24 -7.33 1.43
N VAL A 119 -19.39 -7.54 0.13
CA VAL A 119 -20.69 -7.40 -0.55
C VAL A 119 -21.48 -8.71 -0.44
N VAL A 120 -22.66 -8.65 0.19
CA VAL A 120 -23.58 -9.79 0.22
C VAL A 120 -24.18 -9.99 -1.17
N THR A 121 -23.85 -11.11 -1.81
CA THR A 121 -24.30 -11.41 -3.19
C THR A 121 -25.71 -12.00 -3.26
N GLY A 122 -26.21 -12.53 -2.15
CA GLY A 122 -27.55 -13.08 -2.06
C GLY A 122 -27.82 -13.77 -0.72
N ASP A 123 -29.10 -14.02 -0.47
CA ASP A 123 -29.61 -14.63 0.74
C ASP A 123 -30.45 -15.85 0.38
N ALA A 124 -30.22 -16.96 1.10
CA ALA A 124 -31.04 -18.15 0.97
C ALA A 124 -31.54 -18.63 2.32
N GLU A 125 -32.75 -19.17 2.29
CA GLU A 125 -33.39 -19.77 3.46
C GLU A 125 -33.33 -21.29 3.36
N VAL A 126 -32.83 -21.92 4.41
CA VAL A 126 -32.85 -23.39 4.54
C VAL A 126 -34.29 -23.82 4.81
N ARG A 127 -34.86 -24.63 3.93
CA ARG A 127 -36.22 -25.17 4.07
C ARG A 127 -36.24 -26.61 4.55
N GLU A 128 -35.25 -27.39 4.12
CA GLU A 128 -35.16 -28.80 4.46
C GLU A 128 -33.70 -29.23 4.60
N VAL A 129 -33.42 -30.24 5.41
CA VAL A 129 -32.08 -30.79 5.58
C VAL A 129 -32.12 -32.29 5.34
N PHE A 130 -31.39 -32.73 4.33
CA PHE A 130 -31.25 -34.13 3.97
C PHE A 130 -29.98 -34.71 4.60
N ARG A 131 -30.03 -35.95 5.07
CA ARG A 131 -28.84 -36.66 5.57
C ARG A 131 -28.42 -37.71 4.57
N VAL A 132 -27.23 -37.55 4.00
CA VAL A 132 -26.68 -38.45 2.99
C VAL A 132 -25.51 -39.23 3.62
N PRO A 133 -25.57 -40.58 3.66
CA PRO A 133 -24.46 -41.39 4.17
C PRO A 133 -23.16 -41.06 3.43
N ARG A 134 -22.06 -40.84 4.19
CA ARG A 134 -20.71 -40.46 3.72
C ARG A 134 -20.50 -39.01 3.25
N VAL A 135 -21.56 -38.23 3.02
CA VAL A 135 -21.46 -36.80 2.62
C VAL A 135 -21.83 -35.85 3.77
N GLY A 136 -22.74 -36.27 4.65
CA GLY A 136 -23.18 -35.48 5.80
C GLY A 136 -24.56 -34.85 5.60
N ALA A 137 -24.79 -33.71 6.25
CA ALA A 137 -26.04 -32.95 6.13
C ALA A 137 -26.00 -32.04 4.89
N VAL A 138 -27.03 -32.13 4.05
CA VAL A 138 -27.22 -31.32 2.85
C VAL A 138 -28.42 -30.41 3.07
N ALA A 139 -28.21 -29.09 3.02
CA ALA A 139 -29.28 -28.11 3.19
C ALA A 139 -29.98 -27.85 1.85
N GLY A 140 -31.27 -28.15 1.79
CA GLY A 140 -32.18 -27.71 0.74
C GLY A 140 -32.53 -26.24 0.95
N CYS A 141 -31.92 -25.36 0.17
CA CYS A 141 -32.05 -23.91 0.31
C CYS A 141 -32.90 -23.31 -0.81
N TYR A 142 -33.65 -22.27 -0.48
CA TYR A 142 -34.36 -21.43 -1.45
C TYR A 142 -33.75 -20.02 -1.46
N VAL A 143 -33.25 -19.57 -2.60
CA VAL A 143 -32.68 -18.23 -2.76
C VAL A 143 -33.81 -17.21 -2.71
N ARG A 144 -33.79 -16.33 -1.71
CA ARG A 144 -34.78 -15.25 -1.55
C ARG A 144 -34.37 -13.99 -2.32
N ASN A 145 -33.07 -13.70 -2.38
CA ASN A 145 -32.54 -12.53 -3.06
C ASN A 145 -31.14 -12.81 -3.61
N GLY A 146 -30.81 -12.13 -4.72
CA GLY A 146 -29.49 -12.18 -5.33
C GLY A 146 -29.16 -13.54 -5.97
N ALA A 147 -27.86 -13.84 -6.03
CA ALA A 147 -27.32 -15.06 -6.62
C ALA A 147 -26.26 -15.67 -5.71
N ILE A 148 -26.26 -17.01 -5.67
CA ILE A 148 -25.30 -17.80 -4.91
C ILE A 148 -24.48 -18.60 -5.91
N THR A 149 -23.16 -18.40 -5.90
CA THR A 149 -22.24 -19.08 -6.79
C THR A 149 -21.34 -20.04 -6.01
N ARG A 150 -20.78 -21.04 -6.71
CA ARG A 150 -19.86 -22.00 -6.09
C ARG A 150 -18.56 -21.30 -5.69
N GLY A 151 -18.04 -21.57 -4.48
CA GLY A 151 -16.89 -20.86 -3.92
C GLY A 151 -17.22 -19.57 -3.16
N SER A 152 -18.49 -19.16 -3.10
CA SER A 152 -18.90 -18.03 -2.24
C SER A 152 -18.65 -18.34 -0.76
N LYS A 153 -18.18 -17.34 -0.02
CA LYS A 153 -18.17 -17.37 1.45
C LYS A 153 -19.60 -17.19 1.95
N VAL A 154 -20.04 -18.05 2.86
CA VAL A 154 -21.40 -18.03 3.41
C VAL A 154 -21.37 -17.98 4.93
N ARG A 155 -22.43 -17.38 5.49
CA ARG A 155 -22.69 -17.35 6.92
C ARG A 155 -24.08 -17.94 7.14
N PHE A 156 -24.21 -18.89 8.07
CA PHE A 156 -25.52 -19.33 8.53
C PHE A 156 -25.95 -18.45 9.70
N LEU A 157 -27.15 -17.93 9.60
CA LEU A 157 -27.78 -17.15 10.65
C LEU A 157 -28.97 -17.92 11.20
N ARG A 158 -29.16 -17.87 12.52
CA ARG A 158 -30.36 -18.32 13.21
C ARG A 158 -30.76 -17.25 14.22
N ASP A 159 -32.00 -16.77 14.13
CA ASP A 159 -32.53 -15.69 14.97
C ASP A 159 -31.63 -14.44 14.99
N GLY A 160 -31.06 -14.10 13.82
CA GLY A 160 -30.16 -12.95 13.65
C GLY A 160 -28.72 -13.18 14.13
N VAL A 161 -28.40 -14.34 14.70
CA VAL A 161 -27.03 -14.65 15.19
C VAL A 161 -26.32 -15.57 14.21
N VAL A 162 -25.06 -15.26 13.90
CA VAL A 162 -24.21 -16.12 13.06
C VAL A 162 -23.82 -17.38 13.83
N ILE A 163 -24.31 -18.53 13.37
CA ILE A 163 -24.03 -19.84 13.98
C ILE A 163 -22.88 -20.58 13.30
N TRP A 164 -22.57 -20.24 12.05
CA TRP A 164 -21.48 -20.86 11.29
C TRP A 164 -21.00 -19.97 10.14
N LYS A 165 -19.72 -20.08 9.78
CA LYS A 165 -19.11 -19.44 8.61
C LYS A 165 -18.31 -20.47 7.81
N GLY A 166 -18.34 -20.37 6.49
CA GLY A 166 -17.53 -21.24 5.63
C GLY A 166 -17.68 -20.90 4.14
N THR A 167 -17.44 -21.88 3.29
CA THR A 167 -17.44 -21.75 1.83
C THR A 167 -18.24 -22.87 1.20
N ILE A 168 -18.94 -22.58 0.10
CA ILE A 168 -19.68 -23.56 -0.72
C ILE A 168 -18.74 -24.38 -1.60
#